data_AF-A0A8T0QSS5-F1
#
_entry.id   AF-A0A8T0QSS5-F1
#
_cell.length_a   1.000
_cell.length_b   1.000
_cell.length_c   1.000
_cell.angle_alpha   90.00
_cell.angle_beta   90.00
_cell.angle_gamma   90.00
#
_symmetry.space_group_name_H-M   'P 1'
#
loop_
_entity.id
_entity.type
_entity.pdbx_description
1 polymer ?
#
loop_
_entity_poly.entity_id
_entity_poly.type
_entity_poly.pdbx_seq_one_letter_code
_entity_poly.pdbx_strand_id
1 'polypeptide(L)'
;MSAPYNWVDTDAQLEHLTRFLGEEKAFAVDTEQHSVWSFLGYTALMQNSTQKEDYLIDTVALHDVMGMLRPVFANPSMCKISM
;
A
#
# COMPACT_ATOMS: atom_id res chain seq x y z
N MET A 1 17.39 -6.62 -15.62
CA MET A 1 17.67 -6.59 -14.17
C MET A 1 16.33 -6.37 -13.49
N SER A 2 15.81 -7.36 -12.78
CA SER A 2 14.54 -7.23 -12.05
C SER A 2 14.72 -6.16 -10.99
N ALA A 3 13.89 -5.12 -10.98
CA ALA A 3 13.80 -4.27 -9.80
C ALA A 3 13.30 -5.16 -8.65
N PRO A 4 13.99 -5.23 -7.50
CA PRO A 4 13.48 -5.94 -6.33
C PRO A 4 12.31 -5.13 -5.77
N TYR A 5 11.14 -5.77 -5.61
CA TYR A 5 10.01 -5.20 -4.89
C TYR A 5 10.07 -5.68 -3.43
N ASN A 6 9.44 -4.92 -2.54
CA ASN A 6 9.27 -5.29 -1.14
C ASN A 6 7.87 -5.88 -0.92
N TRP A 7 7.79 -7.13 -0.49
CA TRP A 7 6.54 -7.78 -0.12
C TRP A 7 6.17 -7.44 1.33
N VAL A 8 4.91 -7.06 1.57
CA VAL A 8 4.39 -6.63 2.87
C VAL A 8 3.15 -7.44 3.20
N ASP A 9 3.28 -8.38 4.14
CA ASP A 9 2.20 -9.28 4.59
C ASP A 9 2.12 -9.43 6.12
N THR A 10 2.93 -8.66 6.87
CA THR A 10 2.89 -8.62 8.34
C THR A 10 2.66 -7.21 8.89
N ASP A 11 2.02 -7.12 10.05
CA ASP A 11 1.75 -5.85 10.75
C ASP A 11 3.02 -5.01 10.94
N ALA A 12 4.15 -5.65 11.31
CA ALA A 12 5.42 -4.97 11.53
C ALA A 12 5.99 -4.35 10.24
N GLN A 13 5.86 -5.04 9.09
CA GLN A 13 6.26 -4.49 7.80
C GLN A 13 5.34 -3.35 7.37
N LEU A 14 4.03 -3.47 7.60
CA LEU A 14 3.07 -2.42 7.28
C LEU A 14 3.29 -1.17 8.13
N GLU A 15 3.60 -1.34 9.41
CA GLU A 15 3.95 -0.24 10.30
C GLU A 15 5.24 0.45 9.84
N HIS A 16 6.27 -0.32 9.49
CA HIS A 16 7.52 0.21 8.95
C HIS A 16 7.28 0.99 7.65
N LEU A 17 6.52 0.42 6.72
CA LEU A 17 6.15 1.07 5.46
C LEU A 17 5.39 2.38 5.71
N THR A 18 4.44 2.39 6.64
CA THR A 18 3.68 3.60 6.99
C THR A 18 4.59 4.71 7.48
N ARG A 19 5.56 4.40 8.35
CA ARG A 19 6.55 5.37 8.83
C ARG A 19 7.42 5.89 7.70
N PHE A 20 7.92 4.99 6.84
CA PHE A 20 8.73 5.34 5.68
C PHE A 20 7.99 6.26 4.71
N LEU A 21 6.77 5.91 4.32
CA LEU A 21 5.92 6.76 3.48
C LEU A 21 5.65 8.12 4.14
N GLY A 22 5.59 8.18 5.46
CA GLY A 22 5.47 9.40 6.26
C GLY A 22 6.57 10.44 6.01
N GLU A 23 7.74 10.02 5.56
CA GLU A 23 8.90 10.88 5.28
C GLU A 23 8.95 11.35 3.81
N GLU A 24 8.18 10.70 2.93
CA GLU A 24 8.16 11.01 1.50
C GLU A 24 7.20 12.17 1.20
N LYS A 25 7.52 12.95 0.15
CA LYS A 25 6.64 14.07 -0.28
C LYS A 25 5.48 13.60 -1.16
N ALA A 26 5.68 12.50 -1.85
CA ALA A 26 4.72 11.90 -2.74
C ALA A 26 4.99 10.41 -2.91
N PHE A 27 3.94 9.64 -3.13
CA PHE A 27 4.03 8.24 -3.54
C PHE A 27 2.89 7.90 -4.49
N ALA A 28 3.11 6.93 -5.38
CA ALA A 28 2.08 6.38 -6.23
C ALA A 28 1.37 5.23 -5.51
N VAL A 29 0.07 5.09 -5.75
CA VAL A 29 -0.79 4.03 -5.21
C VAL A 29 -1.64 3.44 -6.33
N ASP A 30 -1.77 2.12 -6.35
CA ASP A 30 -2.71 1.38 -7.18
C ASP A 30 -3.30 0.19 -6.39
N THR A 31 -4.43 -0.34 -6.84
CA THR A 31 -5.11 -1.46 -6.18
C THR A 31 -5.63 -2.48 -7.18
N GLU A 32 -5.40 -3.77 -6.89
CA GLU A 32 -6.01 -4.87 -7.63
C GLU A 32 -7.27 -5.35 -6.92
N GLN A 33 -8.38 -5.43 -7.64
CA GLN A 33 -9.67 -5.88 -7.10
C GLN A 33 -10.04 -7.28 -7.61
N HIS A 34 -10.56 -8.12 -6.72
CA HIS A 34 -11.24 -9.35 -7.07
C HIS A 34 -12.76 -9.23 -6.91
N SER A 35 -13.54 -9.67 -7.90
CA SER A 35 -15.00 -9.57 -7.91
C SER A 35 -15.75 -10.82 -8.38
N VAL A 36 -15.09 -11.79 -9.03
CA VAL A 36 -15.77 -12.96 -9.62
C VAL A 36 -16.44 -13.85 -8.57
N TRP A 37 -15.78 -14.03 -7.41
CA TRP A 37 -16.27 -14.86 -6.31
C TRP A 37 -16.54 -14.07 -5.02
N SER A 38 -16.85 -12.77 -5.16
CA SER A 38 -17.18 -11.89 -4.05
C SER A 38 -18.33 -10.96 -4.43
N PHE A 39 -19.40 -10.92 -3.63
CA PHE A 39 -20.59 -10.12 -3.93
C PHE A 39 -20.30 -8.61 -4.02
N LEU A 40 -19.52 -8.06 -3.09
CA LEU A 40 -19.12 -6.65 -3.10
C LEU A 40 -17.75 -6.43 -3.75
N GLY A 41 -17.04 -7.50 -4.08
CA GLY A 41 -15.61 -7.45 -4.37
C GLY A 41 -14.77 -7.20 -3.11
N TYR A 42 -13.46 -7.38 -3.25
CA TYR A 42 -12.48 -6.97 -2.25
C TYR A 42 -11.19 -6.56 -2.96
N THR A 43 -10.44 -5.65 -2.35
CA THR A 43 -9.07 -5.34 -2.76
C THR A 43 -8.20 -6.53 -2.39
N ALA A 44 -7.53 -7.12 -3.38
CA ALA A 44 -6.66 -8.28 -3.22
C ALA A 44 -5.20 -7.86 -3.02
N LEU A 45 -4.78 -6.78 -3.68
CA LEU A 45 -3.43 -6.25 -3.57
C LEU A 45 -3.47 -4.72 -3.59
N MET A 46 -2.50 -4.10 -2.92
CA MET A 46 -2.20 -2.68 -3.06
C MET A 46 -0.73 -2.51 -3.42
N GLN A 47 -0.47 -1.66 -4.39
CA GLN A 47 0.87 -1.35 -4.88
C GLN A 47 1.20 0.09 -4.51
N ASN A 48 2.30 0.30 -3.78
CA ASN A 48 2.79 1.63 -3.47
C ASN A 48 4.21 1.81 -4.03
N SER A 49 4.43 2.87 -4.79
CA SER A 49 5.75 3.17 -5.37
C SER A 49 6.24 4.53 -4.90
N THR A 50 7.51 4.58 -4.51
CA THR A 50 8.23 5.81 -4.16
C THR A 50 9.29 6.09 -5.22
N GLN A 51 10.10 7.14 -5.04
CA GLN A 51 11.24 7.36 -5.94
C GLN A 51 12.35 6.32 -5.79
N LYS A 52 12.35 5.54 -4.69
CA LYS A 52 13.44 4.62 -4.33
C LYS A 52 13.02 3.16 -4.45
N GLU A 53 11.82 2.84 -3.98
CA GLU A 53 11.37 1.47 -3.75
C GLU A 53 9.90 1.28 -4.11
N ASP A 54 9.59 0.05 -4.52
CA ASP A 54 8.25 -0.45 -4.80
C ASP A 54 7.80 -1.42 -3.72
N TYR A 55 6.53 -1.33 -3.33
CA TYR A 55 5.92 -2.16 -2.29
C TYR A 55 4.68 -2.86 -2.83
N LEU A 56 4.59 -4.16 -2.60
CA LEU A 56 3.40 -4.97 -2.84
C LEU A 56 2.83 -5.38 -1.48
N ILE A 57 1.61 -4.94 -1.21
CA ILE A 57 0.95 -5.11 0.08
C ILE A 57 -0.16 -6.14 -0.09
N ASP A 58 -0.07 -7.25 0.67
CA ASP A 58 -1.12 -8.25 0.75
C ASP A 58 -2.28 -7.74 1.60
N THR A 59 -3.26 -7.14 0.93
CA THR A 59 -4.44 -6.57 1.59
C THR A 59 -5.42 -7.61 2.12
N VAL A 60 -5.27 -8.89 1.73
CA VAL A 60 -6.06 -9.99 2.27
C VAL A 60 -5.48 -10.43 3.61
N ALA A 61 -4.16 -10.62 3.69
CA ALA A 61 -3.46 -10.95 4.93
C ALA A 61 -3.58 -9.82 5.97
N LEU A 62 -3.51 -8.56 5.52
CA LEU A 62 -3.48 -7.38 6.39
C LEU A 62 -4.83 -6.69 6.57
N HIS A 63 -5.93 -7.31 6.14
CA HIS A 63 -7.25 -6.69 6.04
C HIS A 63 -7.66 -5.85 7.27
N ASP A 64 -7.52 -6.43 8.46
CA ASP A 64 -7.95 -5.82 9.72
C ASP A 64 -7.03 -4.68 10.20
N VAL A 65 -5.81 -4.59 9.66
CA VAL A 65 -4.77 -3.63 10.06
C VAL A 65 -4.44 -2.59 9.00
N MET A 66 -5.07 -2.63 7.82
CA MET A 66 -4.90 -1.63 6.76
C MET A 66 -5.17 -0.18 7.23
N GLY A 67 -5.92 -0.01 8.32
CA GLY A 67 -6.09 1.27 9.01
C GLY A 67 -4.79 1.95 9.45
N MET A 68 -3.68 1.22 9.56
CA MET A 68 -2.35 1.78 9.86
C MET A 68 -1.90 2.82 8.83
N LEU A 69 -2.29 2.69 7.56
CA LEU A 69 -1.89 3.62 6.49
C LEU A 69 -2.64 4.96 6.54
N ARG A 70 -3.65 5.12 7.41
CA ARG A 70 -4.44 6.36 7.52
C ARG A 70 -3.60 7.64 7.65
N PRO A 71 -2.53 7.72 8.47
CA PRO A 71 -1.76 8.94 8.62
C PRO A 71 -1.13 9.42 7.30
N VAL A 72 -0.69 8.51 6.42
CA VAL A 72 -0.07 8.89 5.14
C VAL A 72 -1.12 9.24 4.08
N PHE A 73 -2.22 8.49 4.01
CA PHE A 73 -3.31 8.79 3.05
C PHE A 73 -4.08 10.07 3.41
N ALA A 74 -4.28 10.34 4.71
CA ALA A 74 -4.98 11.53 5.17
C ALA A 74 -4.11 12.79 5.24
N ASN A 75 -2.78 12.67 5.09
CA ASN A 75 -1.89 13.82 5.15
C ASN A 75 -2.09 14.74 3.92
N PRO A 76 -2.56 16.00 4.10
CA PRO A 76 -2.81 16.91 2.98
C PRO A 76 -1.53 17.46 2.35
N SER A 77 -0.39 17.42 3.06
CA SER A 77 0.91 17.88 2.55
C SER A 77 1.61 16.84 1.67
N MET A 78 1.10 15.61 1.64
CA MET A 78 1.64 14.51 0.85
C MET A 78 0.78 14.25 -0.38
N CYS A 79 1.41 14.18 -1.55
CA CYS A 79 0.72 13.87 -2.81
C CYS A 79 0.60 12.35 -2.98
N LYS A 80 -0.63 11.85 -3.13
CA LYS A 80 -0.90 10.44 -3.45
C LYS A 80 -1.30 10.39 -4.92
N ILE A 81 -0.48 9.77 -5.75
CA ILE A 81 -0.70 9.69 -7.19
C ILE A 81 -1.40 8.36 -7.46
N SER A 82 -2.66 8.39 -7.89
CA SER A 82 -3.34 7.18 -8.36
C SER A 82 -2.91 6.88 -9.78
N MET A 83 -2.52 5.63 -10.05
CA MET A 83 -2.38 5.12 -11.42
C MET A 83 -3.62 4.38 -11.89
#